data_AF-A0A3B0VFI2-F1
#
_entry.id   AF-A0A3B0VFI2-F1
#
_cell.length_a   1.000
_cell.length_b   1.000
_cell.length_c   1.000
_cell.angle_alpha   90.00
_cell.angle_beta   90.00
_cell.angle_gamma   90.00
#
_symmetry.space_group_name_H-M   'P 1'
#
loop_
_entity.id
_entity.type
_entity.pdbx_description
1 polymer ?
#
loop_
_entity_poly.entity_id
_entity_poly.type
_entity_poly.pdbx_seq_one_letter_code
_entity_poly.pdbx_strand_id
1 'polypeptide(L)' 'MLVHLLISDFFIMIDELGHILREARETKGLTLREVQEKTRISSRFLEALEMGDY' A
#
# COMPACT_ATOMS: atom_id res chain seq x y z
N MET A 1 -20.33 -2.09 18.91
CA MET A 1 -19.31 -3.17 18.92
C MET A 1 -19.05 -3.74 17.53
N LEU A 2 -20.06 -4.21 16.78
CA LEU A 2 -19.84 -4.85 15.47
C LEU A 2 -19.20 -3.93 14.40
N VAL A 3 -19.61 -2.65 14.33
CA VAL A 3 -19.06 -1.67 13.36
C VAL A 3 -17.61 -1.31 13.66
N HIS A 4 -17.24 -1.19 14.94
CA HIS A 4 -15.87 -0.90 15.33
C HIS A 4 -14.93 -2.06 14.96
N LEU A 5 -15.37 -3.30 15.19
CA LEU A 5 -14.60 -4.49 14.83
C LEU A 5 -14.36 -4.57 13.31
N LEU A 6 -15.41 -4.33 12.52
CA LEU A 6 -15.33 -4.39 11.06
C LEU A 6 -14.46 -3.27 10.46
N ILE A 7 -14.46 -2.08 11.08
CA ILE A 7 -13.56 -1.00 10.70
C ILE A 7 -12.11 -1.33 11.09
N SER A 8 -11.87 -1.88 12.29
CA SER A 8 -10.54 -2.31 12.70
C SER A 8 -9.97 -3.39 11.77
N ASP A 9 -10.78 -4.38 11.39
CA ASP A 9 -10.36 -5.44 10.46
C ASP A 9 -10.04 -4.88 9.07
N PHE A 10 -10.79 -3.88 8.61
CA PHE A 10 -10.50 -3.18 7.37
C PHE A 10 -9.15 -2.44 7.42
N PHE A 11 -8.86 -1.72 8.51
CA PHE A 11 -7.57 -1.04 8.68
C PHE A 11 -6.41 -2.04 8.70
N ILE A 12 -6.54 -3.16 9.43
CA ILE A 12 -5.53 -4.24 9.47
C ILE A 12 -5.23 -4.78 8.07
N MET A 13 -6.27 -5.04 7.27
CA MET A 13 -6.12 -5.54 5.90
C MET A 13 -5.40 -4.53 4.99
N ILE A 14 -5.68 -3.23 5.15
CA ILE A 14 -5.04 -2.21 4.31
C ILE A 14 -3.55 -2.05 4.66
N ASP A 15 -3.19 -2.12 5.94
CA ASP A 15 -1.79 -2.08 6.37
C ASP A 15 -1.01 -3.30 5.81
N GLU A 16 -1.61 -4.49 5.87
CA GLU A 16 -1.04 -5.71 5.29
C GLU A 16 -0.84 -5.59 3.78
N LEU A 17 -1.81 -5.00 3.07
CA LEU A 17 -1.69 -4.72 1.63
C LEU A 17 -0.51 -3.77 1.34
N GLY A 18 -0.37 -2.69 2.09
CA GLY A 18 0.74 -1.75 1.96
C GLY A 18 2.09 -2.42 2.13
N HIS A 19 2.22 -3.28 3.15
CA HIS A 19 3.42 -4.09 3.38
C HIS A 19 3.74 -5.01 2.20
N ILE A 20 2.75 -5.75 1.67
CA ILE A 20 2.93 -6.65 0.53
C ILE A 20 3.41 -5.88 -0.72
N LEU A 21 2.81 -4.70 -0.98
CA LEU A 21 3.20 -3.86 -2.12
C LEU A 21 4.65 -3.38 -2.01
N ARG A 22 5.03 -2.91 -0.81
CA ARG A 22 6.39 -2.45 -0.52
C ARG A 22 7.40 -3.58 -0.68
N GLU A 23 7.15 -4.73 -0.08
CA GLU A 23 8.04 -5.90 -0.18
C GLU A 23 8.20 -6.36 -1.63
N ALA A 24 7.11 -6.43 -2.40
CA ALA A 24 7.15 -6.80 -3.80
C ALA A 24 7.96 -5.81 -4.65
N ARG A 25 7.88 -4.51 -4.34
CA ARG A 25 8.66 -3.46 -5.01
C ARG A 25 10.15 -3.57 -4.66
N GLU A 26 10.48 -3.68 -3.38
CA GLU A 26 11.86 -3.77 -2.88
C GLU A 26 12.55 -5.05 -3.35
N THR A 27 11.85 -6.20 -3.34
CA THR A 27 12.36 -7.49 -3.85
C THR A 27 12.70 -7.42 -5.35
N LYS A 28 11.94 -6.64 -6.11
CA LYS A 28 12.19 -6.41 -7.55
C LYS A 28 13.26 -5.33 -7.80
N GLY A 29 13.80 -4.70 -6.75
CA GLY A 29 14.76 -3.61 -6.86
C GLY A 29 14.19 -2.35 -7.50
N LEU A 30 12.86 -2.15 -7.44
CA LEU A 30 12.19 -1.03 -8.11
C LEU A 30 12.05 0.19 -7.20
N THR A 31 12.23 1.37 -7.78
CA THR A 31 11.85 2.64 -7.20
C THR A 31 10.36 2.91 -7.41
N LEU A 32 9.76 3.77 -6.57
CA LEU A 32 8.36 4.21 -6.75
C LEU A 32 8.13 4.87 -8.12
N ARG A 33 9.14 5.56 -8.67
CA ARG A 33 9.06 6.16 -10.01
C ARG A 33 8.96 5.10 -11.11
N GLU A 34 9.75 4.04 -11.03
CA GLU A 34 9.67 2.94 -12.01
C GLU A 34 8.35 2.19 -11.89
N VAL A 35 7.81 2.03 -10.68
CA VAL A 35 6.46 1.46 -10.49
C VAL A 35 5.40 2.39 -11.07
N GLN A 36 5.51 3.71 -10.90
CA GLN A 36 4.62 4.68 -11.52
C GLN A 36 4.66 4.58 -13.05
N GLU A 37 5.83 4.47 -13.66
CA GLU A 37 5.96 4.34 -15.12
C GLU A 37 5.27 3.07 -15.65
N LYS A 38 5.32 1.97 -14.89
CA LYS A 38 4.70 0.68 -15.24
C LYS A 38 3.19 0.63 -14.98
N THR A 39 2.72 1.21 -13.88
CA THR A 39 1.33 1.09 -13.40
C THR A 39 0.46 2.30 -13.71
N ARG A 40 1.07 3.44 -14.04
CA ARG A 40 0.43 4.76 -14.20
C ARG A 40 -0.21 5.31 -12.93
N ILE A 41 0.07 4.73 -11.76
CA ILE A 41 -0.31 5.26 -10.45
C ILE A 41 0.77 6.24 -10.01
N SER A 42 0.40 7.43 -9.50
CA SER A 42 1.42 8.40 -9.09
C SER A 42 2.25 7.88 -7.92
N SER A 43 3.54 8.24 -7.89
CA SER A 43 4.45 7.86 -6.81
C SER A 43 3.93 8.26 -5.43
N ARG A 44 3.25 9.42 -5.32
CA ARG A 44 2.60 9.86 -4.09
C ARG A 44 1.49 8.90 -3.63
N PHE A 45 0.69 8.38 -4.55
CA PHE A 45 -0.35 7.39 -4.21
C PHE A 45 0.26 6.03 -3.85
N LEU A 46 1.31 5.62 -4.55
CA LEU A 46 2.03 4.39 -4.22
C LEU A 46 2.68 4.47 -2.83
N GLU A 47 3.30 5.61 -2.50
CA GLU A 47 3.87 5.88 -1.18
C GLU A 47 2.80 5.85 -0.08
N ALA A 48 1.67 6.54 -0.30
CA ALA A 48 0.52 6.52 0.60
C ALA A 48 0.00 5.10 0.86
N LEU A 49 -0.14 4.28 -0.20
CA LEU A 49 -0.56 2.89 -0.09
C LEU A 49 0.44 2.04 0.69
N GLU A 50 1.74 2.24 0.47
CA GLU A 50 2.80 1.51 1.20
C GLU A 50 2.94 1.94 2.66
N MET A 51 2.49 3.15 3.02
CA MET A 51 2.55 3.70 4.38
C MET A 51 1.26 3.50 5.18
N GLY A 52 0.16 3.12 4.54
CA GLY A 52 -1.17 3.10 5.18
C GLY A 52 -1.75 4.50 5.43
N ASP A 53 -1.20 5.53 4.78
CA ASP A 53 -1.59 6.94 4.94
C ASP A 53 -2.50 7.38 3.77
N TYR A 54 -3.82 7.23 3.93
CA TYR A 54 -4.84 7.55 2.90
C TYR A 54 -5.88 8.58 3.35
#